data_AF-A0A0B8P6M8-F1
#
_entry.id   AF-A0A0B8P6M8-F1
#
_cell.length_a   1.000
_cell.length_b   1.000
_cell.length_c   1.000
_cell.angle_alpha   90.00
_cell.angle_beta   90.00
_cell.angle_gamma   90.00
#
_symmetry.space_group_name_H-M   'P 1'
#
loop_
_entity.id
_entity.type
_entity.pdbx_description
1 polymer ?
#
loop_
_entity_poly.entity_id
_entity_poly.type
_entity_poly.pdbx_seq_one_letter_code
_entity_poly.pdbx_strand_id
1 'polypeptide(L)'
;MRTPKFKVGNQKVDTSKITPELIADLNEIGGSEANVGTGYHAIEFLLWGQDLNGTNAGAGQRPYTDFVVGEACTNDNCDRRVEYIQAAAQLLVNDLEWMEKQWSSDASNNYRETFLADSSTNGMRKMLFGMGSLSLGELAGERMKVALEAGSTEDEHDCFSDNTHNSHYYNEQGIYNVYTGLYKRENGTLLQGPSLNDLVAQSDKDSALEIQKQFDVTRYEVRQLVYSAEKQGVYFDQLIATGNTEGNELVNSSIDALVAQTGAIERTASIVGIDSLNPDTADHEF
;
A
#
# COMPACT_ATOMS: atom_id res chain seq x y z
N MET A 1 -19.06 -15.02 5.33
CA MET A 1 -20.41 -15.28 4.73
C MET A 1 -21.16 -16.39 5.45
N ARG A 2 -21.98 -16.05 6.45
CA ARG A 2 -22.68 -17.02 7.32
C ARG A 2 -23.93 -17.65 6.66
N THR A 3 -24.56 -16.95 5.71
CA THR A 3 -25.79 -17.39 5.04
C THR A 3 -25.52 -17.66 3.55
N PRO A 4 -25.81 -18.87 3.02
CA PRO A 4 -25.51 -19.22 1.63
C PRO A 4 -26.27 -18.38 0.60
N LYS A 5 -27.41 -17.79 0.96
CA LYS A 5 -28.22 -16.99 0.04
C LYS A 5 -28.72 -15.73 0.74
N PHE A 6 -28.47 -14.58 0.15
CA PHE A 6 -28.91 -13.30 0.68
C PHE A 6 -29.18 -12.31 -0.46
N LYS A 7 -29.64 -11.10 -0.10
CA LYS A 7 -29.83 -10.01 -1.05
C LYS A 7 -28.98 -8.81 -0.65
N VAL A 8 -28.36 -8.18 -1.64
CA VAL A 8 -27.73 -6.86 -1.51
C VAL A 8 -28.49 -5.93 -2.46
N GLY A 9 -29.23 -4.97 -1.90
CA GLY A 9 -30.21 -4.21 -2.66
C GLY A 9 -31.20 -5.11 -3.41
N ASN A 10 -31.23 -5.00 -4.74
CA ASN A 10 -32.08 -5.83 -5.62
C ASN A 10 -31.38 -7.11 -6.14
N GLN A 11 -30.08 -7.27 -5.89
CA GLN A 11 -29.30 -8.41 -6.37
C GLN A 11 -29.45 -9.59 -5.40
N LYS A 12 -29.78 -10.79 -5.93
CA LYS A 12 -29.71 -12.04 -5.17
C LYS A 12 -28.30 -12.59 -5.26
N VAL A 13 -27.71 -12.88 -4.11
CA VAL A 13 -26.36 -13.45 -4.00
C VAL A 13 -26.47 -14.90 -3.52
N ASP A 14 -25.77 -15.80 -4.19
CA ASP A 14 -25.63 -17.22 -3.81
C ASP A 14 -24.15 -17.53 -3.56
N THR A 15 -23.84 -17.83 -2.30
CA THR A 15 -22.51 -18.19 -1.77
C THR A 15 -22.48 -19.64 -1.31
N SER A 16 -23.35 -20.50 -1.85
CA SER A 16 -23.33 -21.93 -1.57
C SER A 16 -22.01 -22.60 -1.97
N LYS A 17 -21.31 -22.05 -2.96
CA LYS A 17 -19.90 -22.32 -3.24
C LYS A 17 -19.15 -21.01 -3.18
N ILE A 18 -17.99 -20.99 -2.52
CA ILE A 18 -17.12 -19.81 -2.48
C ILE A 18 -15.98 -20.05 -3.49
N THR A 19 -15.97 -19.30 -4.58
CA THR A 19 -14.94 -19.39 -5.64
C THR A 19 -14.23 -18.05 -5.81
N PRO A 20 -13.04 -18.01 -6.41
CA PRO A 20 -12.33 -16.76 -6.72
C PRO A 20 -13.22 -15.74 -7.45
N GLU A 21 -13.93 -16.18 -8.49
CA GLU A 21 -14.81 -15.33 -9.30
C GLU A 21 -15.96 -14.77 -8.48
N LEU A 22 -16.56 -15.59 -7.61
CA LEU A 22 -17.64 -15.12 -6.74
C LEU A 22 -17.14 -14.04 -5.77
N ILE A 23 -15.96 -14.21 -5.17
CA ILE A 23 -15.42 -13.22 -4.24
C ILE A 23 -15.09 -11.92 -4.99
N ALA A 24 -14.52 -12.01 -6.19
CA ALA A 24 -14.28 -10.85 -7.05
C ALA A 24 -15.59 -10.09 -7.38
N ASP A 25 -16.65 -10.80 -7.78
CA ASP A 25 -17.97 -10.22 -8.08
C ASP A 25 -18.64 -9.58 -6.85
N LEU A 26 -18.25 -9.98 -5.65
CA LEU A 26 -18.78 -9.46 -4.39
C LEU A 26 -17.96 -8.30 -3.83
N ASN A 27 -16.75 -8.06 -4.35
CA ASN A 27 -15.96 -6.89 -3.99
C ASN A 27 -16.71 -5.62 -4.41
N GLU A 28 -16.79 -4.66 -3.50
CA GLU A 28 -17.49 -3.38 -3.68
C GLU A 28 -18.97 -3.50 -4.07
N ILE A 29 -19.59 -4.66 -3.83
CA ILE A 29 -20.97 -4.92 -4.24
C ILE A 29 -21.91 -3.83 -3.71
N GLY A 30 -22.79 -3.32 -4.59
CA GLY A 30 -23.67 -2.21 -4.26
C GLY A 30 -23.01 -0.83 -4.34
N GLY A 31 -21.78 -0.74 -4.86
CA GLY A 31 -21.03 0.50 -5.04
C GLY A 31 -20.48 1.08 -3.75
N SER A 32 -20.17 0.22 -2.77
CA SER A 32 -19.62 0.63 -1.48
C SER A 32 -18.19 0.13 -1.37
N GLU A 33 -17.25 1.06 -1.34
CA GLU A 33 -15.81 0.79 -1.16
C GLU A 33 -15.51 0.09 0.17
N ALA A 34 -16.40 0.22 1.16
CA ALA A 34 -16.33 -0.52 2.42
C ALA A 34 -16.55 -2.04 2.27
N ASN A 35 -17.09 -2.51 1.13
CA ASN A 35 -17.29 -3.95 0.87
C ASN A 35 -16.03 -4.57 0.26
N VAL A 36 -14.91 -4.50 0.97
CA VAL A 36 -13.65 -5.14 0.55
C VAL A 36 -13.71 -6.65 0.84
N GLY A 37 -13.71 -7.46 -0.21
CA GLY A 37 -13.84 -8.91 -0.13
C GLY A 37 -12.61 -9.69 -0.62
N THR A 38 -11.65 -9.03 -1.26
CA THR A 38 -10.54 -9.67 -1.98
C THR A 38 -9.18 -9.14 -1.52
N GLY A 39 -8.10 -9.67 -2.10
CA GLY A 39 -6.75 -9.15 -1.91
C GLY A 39 -6.12 -9.48 -0.56
N TYR A 40 -5.03 -8.77 -0.24
CA TYR A 40 -4.24 -8.97 0.97
C TYR A 40 -5.07 -8.75 2.25
N HIS A 41 -5.84 -7.66 2.36
CA HIS A 41 -6.60 -7.34 3.57
C HIS A 41 -7.74 -8.32 3.86
N ALA A 42 -8.37 -8.91 2.84
CA ALA A 42 -9.34 -9.98 3.07
C ALA A 42 -8.68 -11.21 3.71
N ILE A 43 -7.46 -11.56 3.27
CA ILE A 43 -6.68 -12.66 3.85
C ILE A 43 -6.19 -12.28 5.25
N GLU A 44 -5.73 -11.04 5.43
CA GLU A 44 -5.30 -10.48 6.71
C GLU A 44 -6.41 -10.58 7.76
N PHE A 45 -7.61 -10.06 7.47
CA PHE A 45 -8.77 -10.17 8.35
C PHE A 45 -9.17 -11.63 8.63
N LEU A 46 -9.00 -12.52 7.66
CA LEU A 46 -9.25 -13.94 7.87
C LEU A 46 -8.20 -14.55 8.79
N LEU A 47 -6.94 -14.13 8.76
CA LEU A 47 -5.88 -14.72 9.58
C LEU A 47 -5.78 -14.10 10.98
N TRP A 48 -5.91 -12.79 11.10
CA TRP A 48 -5.81 -12.07 12.37
C TRP A 48 -7.18 -11.81 13.03
N GLY A 49 -8.24 -11.71 12.23
CA GLY A 49 -9.53 -11.25 12.74
C GLY A 49 -9.55 -9.74 12.94
N GLN A 50 -10.62 -9.26 13.58
CA GLN A 50 -10.69 -7.86 13.97
C GLN A 50 -9.67 -7.59 15.07
N ASP A 51 -8.91 -6.50 14.95
CA ASP A 51 -8.21 -5.96 16.10
C ASP A 51 -9.20 -5.14 16.96
N LEU A 52 -9.23 -5.46 18.26
CA LEU A 52 -10.13 -4.84 19.24
C LEU A 52 -9.35 -4.13 20.35
N ASN A 53 -8.03 -3.99 20.20
CA ASN A 53 -7.19 -3.33 21.20
C ASN A 53 -7.28 -1.80 21.10
N GLY A 54 -7.82 -1.26 20.01
CA GLY A 54 -7.90 0.17 19.78
C GLY A 54 -6.49 0.73 19.65
N THR A 55 -6.15 1.72 20.46
CA THR A 55 -4.78 2.28 20.46
C THR A 55 -3.88 1.67 21.54
N ASN A 56 -4.25 0.51 22.07
CA ASN A 56 -3.42 -0.27 23.00
C ASN A 56 -2.66 -1.34 22.21
N ALA A 57 -1.49 -1.74 22.70
CA ALA A 57 -0.67 -2.74 22.03
C ALA A 57 -1.41 -4.07 21.75
N GLY A 58 -1.36 -4.49 20.49
CA GLY A 58 -1.58 -5.86 20.06
C GLY A 58 -2.49 -5.97 18.83
N ALA A 59 -2.12 -6.88 17.92
CA ALA A 59 -2.90 -7.17 16.73
C ALA A 59 -4.11 -8.09 17.01
N GLY A 60 -4.92 -8.31 15.97
CA GLY A 60 -5.99 -9.32 15.95
C GLY A 60 -5.49 -10.72 16.33
N GLN A 61 -6.27 -11.44 17.15
CA GLN A 61 -5.90 -12.75 17.72
C GLN A 61 -6.86 -13.87 17.31
N ARG A 62 -7.21 -13.97 16.02
CA ARG A 62 -8.05 -15.08 15.56
C ARG A 62 -7.36 -16.42 15.83
N PRO A 63 -8.03 -17.37 16.50
CA PRO A 63 -7.45 -18.67 16.77
C PRO A 63 -7.42 -19.52 15.50
N TYR A 64 -6.34 -20.29 15.30
CA TYR A 64 -6.22 -21.21 14.16
C TYR A 64 -7.36 -22.24 14.08
N THR A 65 -8.00 -22.55 15.21
CA THR A 65 -9.16 -23.44 15.31
C THR A 65 -10.38 -22.93 14.54
N ASP A 66 -10.41 -21.66 14.13
CA ASP A 66 -11.41 -21.12 13.19
C ASP A 66 -11.32 -21.71 11.78
N PHE A 67 -10.20 -22.38 11.47
CA PHE A 67 -9.94 -23.06 10.20
C PHE A 67 -9.89 -24.58 10.33
N VAL A 68 -10.15 -25.13 11.52
CA VAL A 68 -10.17 -26.58 11.72
C VAL A 68 -11.56 -27.13 11.40
N VAL A 69 -11.62 -28.10 10.48
CA VAL A 69 -12.86 -28.80 10.13
C VAL A 69 -13.11 -29.93 11.12
N GLY A 70 -14.32 -30.02 11.67
CA GLY A 70 -14.73 -31.06 12.61
C GLY A 70 -14.82 -30.58 14.06
N GLU A 71 -14.62 -31.50 15.01
CA GLU A 71 -14.90 -31.27 16.44
C GLU A 71 -14.04 -30.17 17.10
N ALA A 72 -12.91 -29.83 16.50
CA ALA A 72 -12.02 -28.77 16.99
C ALA A 72 -12.33 -27.37 16.43
N CYS A 73 -13.39 -27.21 15.63
CA CYS A 73 -13.89 -25.91 15.17
C CYS A 73 -14.39 -25.09 16.36
N THR A 74 -13.84 -23.89 16.58
CA THR A 74 -14.18 -23.07 17.76
C THR A 74 -15.31 -22.06 17.55
N ASN A 75 -15.66 -21.72 16.29
CA ASN A 75 -16.53 -20.56 16.02
C ASN A 75 -17.61 -20.77 14.93
N ASP A 76 -18.12 -21.99 14.74
CA ASP A 76 -19.02 -22.39 13.63
C ASP A 76 -18.44 -22.07 12.23
N ASN A 77 -19.03 -22.58 11.15
CA ASN A 77 -18.69 -22.22 9.75
C ASN A 77 -17.18 -22.32 9.40
N CYS A 78 -16.39 -23.14 10.11
CA CYS A 78 -14.95 -23.27 9.87
C CYS A 78 -14.66 -23.80 8.47
N ASP A 79 -15.49 -24.72 7.98
CA ASP A 79 -15.52 -25.18 6.59
C ASP A 79 -15.63 -24.01 5.60
N ARG A 80 -16.57 -23.09 5.82
CA ARG A 80 -16.76 -21.91 4.95
C ARG A 80 -15.62 -20.90 5.06
N ARG A 81 -14.99 -20.75 6.23
CA ARG A 81 -13.78 -19.92 6.37
C ARG A 81 -12.61 -20.51 5.58
N VAL A 82 -12.43 -21.83 5.61
CA VAL A 82 -11.43 -22.53 4.79
C VAL A 82 -11.69 -22.33 3.30
N GLU A 83 -12.93 -22.52 2.85
CA GLU A 83 -13.29 -22.25 1.44
C GLU A 83 -12.99 -20.80 1.04
N TYR A 84 -13.31 -19.84 1.91
CA TYR A 84 -13.07 -18.43 1.62
C TYR A 84 -11.58 -18.10 1.54
N ILE A 85 -10.77 -18.47 2.53
CA ILE A 85 -9.34 -18.12 2.52
C ILE A 85 -8.63 -18.79 1.33
N GLN A 86 -9.03 -20.00 0.95
CA GLN A 86 -8.51 -20.67 -0.25
C GLN A 86 -8.88 -19.92 -1.53
N ALA A 87 -10.14 -19.52 -1.67
CA ALA A 87 -10.61 -18.77 -2.84
C ALA A 87 -9.98 -17.36 -2.92
N ALA A 88 -9.87 -16.65 -1.80
CA ALA A 88 -9.22 -15.34 -1.73
C ALA A 88 -7.72 -15.42 -2.05
N ALA A 89 -7.01 -16.42 -1.51
CA ALA A 89 -5.60 -16.66 -1.82
C ALA A 89 -5.40 -17.03 -3.29
N GLN A 90 -6.25 -17.88 -3.86
CA GLN A 90 -6.17 -18.23 -5.27
C GLN A 90 -6.45 -17.02 -6.18
N LEU A 91 -7.42 -16.18 -5.83
CA LEU A 91 -7.69 -14.94 -6.55
C LEU A 91 -6.47 -14.01 -6.52
N LEU A 92 -5.88 -13.80 -5.34
CA LEU A 92 -4.68 -12.98 -5.19
C LEU A 92 -3.53 -13.50 -6.06
N VAL A 93 -3.30 -14.82 -6.09
CA VAL A 93 -2.29 -15.43 -6.98
C VAL A 93 -2.62 -15.14 -8.45
N ASN A 94 -3.87 -15.30 -8.88
CA ASN A 94 -4.28 -15.03 -10.25
C ASN A 94 -4.02 -13.56 -10.64
N ASP A 95 -4.35 -12.62 -9.75
CA ASP A 95 -4.17 -11.19 -9.97
C ASP A 95 -2.68 -10.82 -10.06
N LEU A 96 -1.84 -11.37 -9.17
CA LEU A 96 -0.39 -11.17 -9.19
C LEU A 96 0.25 -11.77 -10.45
N GLU A 97 -0.16 -12.97 -10.87
CA GLU A 97 0.31 -13.57 -12.12
C GLU A 97 -0.12 -12.75 -13.34
N TRP A 98 -1.33 -12.19 -13.33
CA TRP A 98 -1.76 -11.28 -14.38
C TRP A 98 -0.89 -10.01 -14.41
N MET A 99 -0.60 -9.43 -13.26
CA MET A 99 0.21 -8.22 -13.16
C MET A 99 1.67 -8.47 -13.61
N GLU A 100 2.24 -9.61 -13.23
CA GLU A 100 3.56 -10.06 -13.69
C GLU A 100 3.61 -10.16 -15.23
N LYS A 101 2.59 -10.76 -15.85
CA LYS A 101 2.47 -10.85 -17.32
C LYS A 101 2.39 -9.48 -18.00
N GLN A 102 1.80 -8.47 -17.35
CA GLN A 102 1.76 -7.11 -17.92
C GLN A 102 3.14 -6.48 -18.06
N TRP A 103 4.09 -6.86 -17.20
CA TRP A 103 5.46 -6.34 -17.18
C TRP A 103 6.52 -7.31 -17.69
N SER A 104 6.16 -8.56 -17.97
CA SER A 104 7.09 -9.57 -18.45
C SER A 104 7.72 -9.19 -19.81
N SER A 105 9.03 -9.45 -19.96
CA SER A 105 9.70 -9.35 -21.27
C SER A 105 9.36 -10.51 -22.20
N ASP A 106 8.80 -11.59 -21.66
CA ASP A 106 8.59 -12.85 -22.37
C ASP A 106 7.14 -12.97 -22.89
N ALA A 107 6.29 -11.99 -22.59
CA ALA A 107 4.92 -11.87 -23.06
C ALA A 107 4.78 -10.72 -24.08
N SER A 108 3.93 -10.92 -25.10
CA SER A 108 3.58 -9.92 -26.10
C SER A 108 2.19 -9.32 -25.87
N ASN A 109 1.90 -8.15 -26.44
CA ASN A 109 0.67 -7.38 -26.27
C ASN A 109 0.38 -7.03 -24.81
N ASN A 110 1.42 -6.66 -24.06
CA ASN A 110 1.32 -6.32 -22.65
C ASN A 110 1.62 -4.83 -22.38
N TYR A 111 1.42 -4.38 -21.14
CA TYR A 111 1.67 -2.99 -20.77
C TYR A 111 3.12 -2.57 -21.02
N ARG A 112 4.10 -3.44 -20.74
CA ARG A 112 5.52 -3.15 -20.98
C ARG A 112 5.81 -2.78 -22.43
N GLU A 113 5.27 -3.50 -23.41
CA GLU A 113 5.44 -3.14 -24.84
C GLU A 113 4.83 -1.77 -25.14
N THR A 114 3.64 -1.48 -24.60
CA THR A 114 2.99 -0.18 -24.77
C THR A 114 3.81 0.95 -24.13
N PHE A 115 4.35 0.71 -22.94
CA PHE A 115 5.18 1.68 -22.22
C PHE A 115 6.49 1.96 -22.97
N LEU A 116 7.15 0.93 -23.50
CA LEU A 116 8.40 1.07 -24.25
C LEU A 116 8.23 1.65 -25.66
N ALA A 117 7.06 1.49 -26.26
CA ALA A 117 6.74 2.10 -27.56
C ALA A 117 6.39 3.59 -27.45
N ASP A 118 6.07 4.08 -26.25
CA ASP A 118 5.78 5.48 -25.99
C ASP A 118 7.08 6.32 -25.97
N SER A 119 6.93 7.64 -26.05
CA SER A 119 8.07 8.56 -25.94
C SER A 119 8.71 8.48 -24.55
N SER A 120 10.04 8.61 -24.49
CA SER A 120 10.77 8.67 -23.21
C SER A 120 10.26 9.81 -22.31
N THR A 121 9.88 10.95 -22.90
CA THR A 121 9.24 12.07 -22.20
C THR A 121 7.93 11.64 -21.52
N ASN A 122 7.06 10.90 -22.20
CA ASN A 122 5.85 10.35 -21.57
C ASN A 122 6.17 9.30 -20.51
N GLY A 123 7.16 8.45 -20.74
CA GLY A 123 7.63 7.48 -19.74
C GLY A 123 8.06 8.17 -18.44
N MET A 124 8.91 9.20 -18.54
CA MET A 124 9.32 10.02 -17.40
C MET A 124 8.15 10.72 -16.73
N ARG A 125 7.20 11.28 -17.51
CA ARG A 125 5.99 11.88 -16.96
C ARG A 125 5.19 10.88 -16.11
N LYS A 126 4.99 9.66 -16.61
CA LYS A 126 4.28 8.60 -15.87
C LYS A 126 5.01 8.21 -14.58
N MET A 127 6.33 8.08 -14.63
CA MET A 127 7.16 7.78 -13.45
C MET A 127 7.03 8.87 -12.37
N LEU A 128 7.22 10.13 -12.76
CA LEU A 128 7.16 11.28 -11.83
C LEU A 128 5.75 11.49 -11.29
N PHE A 129 4.72 11.30 -12.12
CA PHE A 129 3.33 11.39 -11.69
C PHE A 129 3.01 10.31 -10.65
N GLY A 130 3.33 9.04 -10.95
CA GLY A 130 3.10 7.94 -10.01
C GLY A 130 3.84 8.10 -8.69
N MET A 131 5.09 8.58 -8.72
CA MET A 131 5.85 8.88 -7.51
C MET A 131 5.19 10.01 -6.69
N GLY A 132 4.81 11.11 -7.34
CA GLY A 132 4.18 12.24 -6.66
C GLY A 132 2.84 11.88 -6.04
N SER A 133 1.97 11.20 -6.79
CA SER A 133 0.65 10.76 -6.29
C SER A 133 0.78 9.77 -5.14
N LEU A 134 1.73 8.83 -5.22
CA LEU A 134 1.97 7.89 -4.12
C LEU A 134 2.54 8.59 -2.88
N SER A 135 3.43 9.57 -3.05
CA SER A 135 4.05 10.29 -1.93
C SER A 135 3.04 11.18 -1.21
N LEU A 136 2.29 12.01 -1.96
CA LEU A 136 1.41 13.04 -1.40
C LEU A 136 -0.01 12.52 -1.13
N GLY A 137 -0.81 12.35 -2.18
CA GLY A 137 -2.23 12.01 -2.04
C GLY A 137 -2.44 10.71 -1.27
N GLU A 138 -1.71 9.66 -1.65
CA GLU A 138 -1.88 8.34 -1.05
C GLU A 138 -1.17 8.23 0.31
N LEU A 139 0.16 8.30 0.34
CA LEU A 139 0.90 7.91 1.55
C LEU A 139 0.79 8.96 2.65
N ALA A 140 1.06 10.24 2.34
CA ALA A 140 0.96 11.33 3.31
C ALA A 140 -0.51 11.62 3.68
N GLY A 141 -1.39 11.74 2.68
CA GLY A 141 -2.81 12.07 2.86
C GLY A 141 -3.62 10.90 3.39
N GLU A 142 -4.07 10.04 2.49
CA GLU A 142 -5.03 8.96 2.78
C GLU A 142 -4.52 7.97 3.85
N ARG A 143 -3.24 7.56 3.78
CA ARG A 143 -2.74 6.47 4.62
C ARG A 143 -2.19 6.89 5.98
N MET A 144 -1.72 8.13 6.12
CA MET A 144 -1.12 8.61 7.37
C MET A 144 -1.95 9.72 8.02
N LYS A 145 -2.26 10.80 7.28
CA LYS A 145 -2.93 11.98 7.84
C LYS A 145 -4.35 11.68 8.29
N VAL A 146 -5.14 10.96 7.49
CA VAL A 146 -6.52 10.60 7.83
C VAL A 146 -6.58 9.83 9.15
N ALA A 147 -5.80 8.76 9.28
CA ALA A 147 -5.74 7.94 10.48
C ALA A 147 -5.29 8.76 11.72
N LEU A 148 -4.29 9.63 11.54
CA LEU A 148 -3.76 10.49 12.60
C LEU A 148 -4.79 11.53 13.08
N GLU A 149 -5.41 12.27 12.16
CA GLU A 149 -6.37 13.33 12.51
C GLU A 149 -7.66 12.76 13.11
N ALA A 150 -8.10 11.60 12.64
CA ALA A 150 -9.26 10.92 13.18
C ALA A 150 -8.95 10.15 14.48
N GLY A 151 -7.67 9.85 14.75
CA GLY A 151 -7.27 8.88 15.78
C GLY A 151 -7.91 7.51 15.55
N SER A 152 -8.08 7.13 14.27
CA SER A 152 -8.91 6.02 13.83
C SER A 152 -8.04 4.83 13.47
N THR A 153 -8.14 3.78 14.28
CA THR A 153 -7.43 2.51 14.07
C THR A 153 -8.01 1.71 12.90
N GLU A 154 -9.23 2.03 12.46
CA GLU A 154 -9.85 1.39 11.28
C GLU A 154 -9.38 2.03 9.97
N ASP A 155 -8.90 3.28 10.00
CA ASP A 155 -8.32 3.97 8.84
C ASP A 155 -6.83 3.67 8.67
N GLU A 156 -6.24 2.91 9.60
CA GLU A 156 -4.90 2.36 9.45
C GLU A 156 -4.84 1.28 8.35
N HIS A 157 -3.76 1.26 7.55
CA HIS A 157 -3.65 0.42 6.36
C HIS A 157 -3.72 -1.09 6.65
N ASP A 158 -2.89 -1.60 7.57
CA ASP A 158 -2.81 -3.02 7.94
C ASP A 158 -3.33 -3.21 9.39
N CYS A 159 -4.52 -2.66 9.66
CA CYS A 159 -5.07 -2.51 11.01
C CYS A 159 -5.35 -3.84 11.75
N PHE A 160 -5.39 -4.97 11.04
CA PHE A 160 -5.64 -6.26 11.70
C PHE A 160 -4.36 -6.92 12.20
N SER A 161 -3.23 -6.68 11.51
CA SER A 161 -1.97 -7.40 11.72
C SER A 161 -0.86 -6.59 12.38
N ASP A 162 -1.10 -5.32 12.71
CA ASP A 162 -0.11 -4.34 13.19
C ASP A 162 1.10 -4.24 12.25
N ASN A 163 0.88 -4.20 10.92
CA ASN A 163 1.96 -4.21 9.94
C ASN A 163 2.15 -2.89 9.16
N THR A 164 1.37 -1.87 9.50
CA THR A 164 1.30 -0.60 8.74
C THR A 164 2.64 0.09 8.58
N HIS A 165 3.52 0.04 9.59
CA HIS A 165 4.88 0.61 9.51
C HIS A 165 5.68 0.03 8.34
N ASN A 166 5.55 -1.28 8.07
CA ASN A 166 6.22 -1.91 6.94
C ASN A 166 5.58 -1.48 5.62
N SER A 167 4.26 -1.47 5.52
CA SER A 167 3.55 -1.05 4.31
C SER A 167 3.89 0.41 3.94
N HIS A 168 3.90 1.32 4.92
CA HIS A 168 4.34 2.69 4.71
C HIS A 168 5.79 2.80 4.25
N TYR A 169 6.70 2.09 4.92
CA TYR A 169 8.12 2.12 4.56
C TYR A 169 8.40 1.54 3.16
N TYR A 170 7.73 0.46 2.76
CA TYR A 170 7.96 -0.14 1.45
C TYR A 170 7.31 0.63 0.30
N ASN A 171 6.25 1.40 0.55
CA ASN A 171 5.73 2.38 -0.40
C ASN A 171 6.79 3.47 -0.69
N GLU A 172 7.32 4.10 0.36
CA GLU A 172 8.41 5.07 0.24
C GLU A 172 9.66 4.45 -0.41
N GLN A 173 10.02 3.22 -0.04
CA GLN A 173 11.13 2.52 -0.68
C GLN A 173 10.90 2.32 -2.18
N GLY A 174 9.66 2.07 -2.61
CA GLY A 174 9.27 1.99 -4.02
C GLY A 174 9.53 3.29 -4.76
N ILE A 175 9.11 4.42 -4.20
CA ILE A 175 9.36 5.76 -4.73
C ILE A 175 10.87 6.01 -4.87
N TYR A 176 11.63 5.71 -3.81
CA TYR A 176 13.08 5.82 -3.80
C TYR A 176 13.74 4.96 -4.88
N ASN A 177 13.27 3.72 -5.10
CA ASN A 177 13.83 2.81 -6.11
C ASN A 177 13.64 3.35 -7.53
N VAL A 178 12.45 3.91 -7.82
CA VAL A 178 12.14 4.50 -9.14
C VAL A 178 13.00 5.74 -9.39
N TYR A 179 13.14 6.62 -8.38
CA TYR A 179 13.96 7.83 -8.49
C TYR A 179 15.45 7.52 -8.75
N THR A 180 15.99 6.54 -8.01
CA THR A 180 17.43 6.21 -8.03
C THR A 180 17.82 5.14 -9.05
N GLY A 181 16.85 4.51 -9.72
CA GLY A 181 17.14 3.42 -10.67
C GLY A 181 17.81 2.21 -10.02
N LEU A 182 17.65 2.03 -8.70
CA LEU A 182 18.28 1.00 -7.90
C LEU A 182 17.24 0.17 -7.17
N TYR A 183 17.27 -1.14 -7.38
CA TYR A 183 16.40 -2.08 -6.67
C TYR A 183 17.20 -3.28 -6.17
N LYS A 184 17.06 -3.61 -4.88
CA LYS A 184 17.63 -4.81 -4.30
C LYS A 184 16.62 -5.95 -4.39
N ARG A 185 16.95 -6.97 -5.17
CA ARG A 185 16.13 -8.17 -5.30
C ARG A 185 16.15 -8.99 -4.00
N GLU A 186 15.16 -9.84 -3.83
CA GLU A 186 15.04 -10.75 -2.69
C GLU A 186 16.27 -11.65 -2.50
N ASN A 187 16.89 -12.09 -3.60
CA ASN A 187 18.13 -12.88 -3.56
C ASN A 187 19.39 -12.06 -3.19
N GLY A 188 19.24 -10.78 -2.85
CA GLY A 188 20.31 -9.88 -2.44
C GLY A 188 21.05 -9.19 -3.59
N THR A 189 20.82 -9.57 -4.84
CA THR A 189 21.44 -8.92 -6.01
C THR A 189 20.84 -7.54 -6.27
N LEU A 190 21.64 -6.64 -6.85
CA LEU A 190 21.18 -5.31 -7.23
C LEU A 190 20.77 -5.29 -8.72
N LEU A 191 19.62 -4.70 -9.00
CA LEU A 191 19.26 -4.15 -10.30
C LEU A 191 19.62 -2.67 -10.27
N GLN A 192 20.48 -2.24 -11.19
CA GLN A 192 20.91 -0.85 -11.30
C GLN A 192 20.86 -0.42 -12.75
N GLY A 193 20.35 0.79 -13.00
CA GLY A 193 20.32 1.43 -14.31
C GLY A 193 20.43 2.95 -14.20
N PRO A 194 20.29 3.68 -15.32
CA PRO A 194 20.19 5.14 -15.30
C PRO A 194 19.04 5.60 -14.39
N SER A 195 19.24 6.71 -13.69
CA SER A 195 18.27 7.25 -12.72
C SER A 195 17.70 8.61 -13.11
N LEU A 196 16.58 9.00 -12.49
CA LEU A 196 16.05 10.37 -12.62
C LEU A 196 17.03 11.38 -12.01
N ASN A 197 17.73 11.01 -10.92
CA ASN A 197 18.78 11.84 -10.34
C ASN A 197 19.94 12.09 -11.32
N ASP A 198 20.36 11.08 -12.09
CA ASP A 198 21.41 11.25 -13.12
C ASP A 198 20.98 12.20 -14.24
N LEU A 199 19.68 12.22 -14.56
CA LEU A 199 19.12 13.16 -15.55
C LEU A 199 19.10 14.59 -15.00
N VAL A 200 18.73 14.79 -13.73
CA VAL A 200 18.82 16.10 -13.07
C VAL A 200 20.27 16.57 -13.04
N ALA A 201 21.22 15.71 -12.66
CA ALA A 201 22.63 16.05 -12.53
C ALA A 201 23.29 16.46 -13.86
N GLN A 202 22.74 16.04 -15.00
CA GLN A 202 23.19 16.50 -16.32
C GLN A 202 22.84 17.97 -16.59
N SER A 203 21.72 18.44 -16.05
CA SER A 203 21.25 19.82 -16.18
C SER A 203 21.76 20.71 -15.05
N ASP A 204 21.67 20.24 -13.80
CA ASP A 204 22.02 20.97 -12.59
C ASP A 204 22.47 20.00 -11.48
N LYS A 205 23.77 20.02 -11.17
CA LYS A 205 24.38 19.13 -10.18
C LYS A 205 24.02 19.51 -8.74
N ASP A 206 23.86 20.80 -8.45
CA ASP A 206 23.56 21.25 -7.09
C ASP A 206 22.11 20.88 -6.76
N SER A 207 21.19 21.10 -7.71
CA SER A 207 19.80 20.62 -7.58
C SER A 207 19.72 19.10 -7.42
N ALA A 208 20.52 18.32 -8.16
CA ALA A 208 20.54 16.86 -8.01
C ALA A 208 20.95 16.43 -6.59
N LEU A 209 21.96 17.07 -6.00
CA LEU A 209 22.39 16.79 -4.62
C LEU A 209 21.32 17.17 -3.60
N GLU A 210 20.66 18.32 -3.77
CA GLU A 210 19.58 18.77 -2.89
C GLU A 210 18.37 17.82 -2.95
N ILE A 211 17.95 17.45 -4.15
CA ILE A 211 16.79 16.57 -4.36
C ILE A 211 17.10 15.18 -3.81
N GLN A 212 18.26 14.60 -4.12
CA GLN A 212 18.66 13.31 -3.53
C GLN A 212 18.64 13.34 -2.00
N LYS A 213 19.16 14.42 -1.39
CA LYS A 213 19.12 14.57 0.06
C LYS A 213 17.68 14.58 0.59
N GLN A 214 16.73 15.20 -0.12
CA GLN A 214 15.32 15.19 0.29
C GLN A 214 14.74 13.77 0.27
N PHE A 215 15.05 12.96 -0.74
CA PHE A 215 14.66 11.54 -0.78
C PHE A 215 15.29 10.74 0.36
N ASP A 216 16.56 10.99 0.68
CA ASP A 216 17.26 10.31 1.79
C ASP A 216 16.62 10.65 3.15
N VAL A 217 16.26 11.92 3.36
CA VAL A 217 15.54 12.39 4.57
C VAL A 217 14.18 11.70 4.67
N THR A 218 13.39 11.71 3.59
CA THR A 218 12.04 11.13 3.58
C THR A 218 12.06 9.65 3.93
N ARG A 219 12.93 8.89 3.26
CA ARG A 219 13.13 7.47 3.55
C ARG A 219 13.61 7.20 4.98
N TYR A 220 14.37 8.11 5.57
CA TYR A 220 14.82 8.02 6.95
C TYR A 220 13.67 8.28 7.94
N GLU A 221 12.85 9.32 7.71
CA GLU A 221 11.72 9.67 8.58
C GLU A 221 10.66 8.56 8.58
N VAL A 222 10.23 8.10 7.39
CA VAL A 222 9.26 6.98 7.30
C VAL A 222 9.81 5.70 7.93
N ARG A 223 11.13 5.46 7.88
CA ARG A 223 11.77 4.33 8.56
C ARG A 223 11.69 4.43 10.08
N GLN A 224 11.52 5.61 10.67
CA GLN A 224 11.35 5.72 12.12
C GLN A 224 10.09 5.01 12.60
N LEU A 225 9.04 4.93 11.78
CA LEU A 225 7.84 4.13 12.09
C LEU A 225 8.19 2.64 12.25
N VAL A 226 9.04 2.10 11.36
CA VAL A 226 9.55 0.72 11.49
C VAL A 226 10.41 0.56 12.73
N TYR A 227 11.26 1.54 13.05
CA TYR A 227 12.07 1.49 14.27
C TYR A 227 11.20 1.49 15.53
N SER A 228 10.15 2.32 15.56
CA SER A 228 9.17 2.37 16.65
C SER A 228 8.54 1.00 16.88
N ALA A 229 7.97 0.39 15.83
CA ALA A 229 7.33 -0.92 15.94
C ALA A 229 8.34 -2.03 16.31
N GLU A 230 9.41 -2.18 15.52
CA GLU A 230 10.29 -3.35 15.57
C GLU A 230 11.38 -3.29 16.65
N LYS A 231 11.63 -2.10 17.24
CA LYS A 231 12.64 -1.91 18.30
C LYS A 231 12.07 -1.41 19.61
N GLN A 232 10.97 -0.66 19.57
CA GLN A 232 10.35 -0.12 20.78
C GLN A 232 9.03 -0.81 21.12
N GLY A 233 8.44 -1.58 20.19
CA GLY A 233 7.16 -2.25 20.39
C GLY A 233 5.97 -1.27 20.38
N VAL A 234 6.15 -0.08 19.80
CA VAL A 234 5.09 0.94 19.66
C VAL A 234 4.70 1.00 18.19
N TYR A 235 3.53 0.45 17.88
CA TYR A 235 3.01 0.27 16.52
C TYR A 235 2.17 1.48 16.10
N PHE A 236 1.76 1.52 14.83
CA PHE A 236 1.16 2.71 14.23
C PHE A 236 -0.14 3.14 14.91
N ASP A 237 -1.02 2.19 15.23
CA ASP A 237 -2.22 2.33 16.06
C ASP A 237 -1.99 3.13 17.36
N GLN A 238 -0.88 2.87 18.05
CA GLN A 238 -0.47 3.52 19.28
C GLN A 238 0.11 4.91 19.01
N LEU A 239 0.80 5.09 17.88
CA LEU A 239 1.38 6.38 17.49
C LEU A 239 0.30 7.41 17.15
N ILE A 240 -0.83 6.99 16.57
CA ILE A 240 -1.96 7.88 16.23
C ILE A 240 -2.90 8.14 17.40
N ALA A 241 -2.66 7.56 18.57
CA ALA A 241 -3.53 7.71 19.73
C ALA A 241 -3.71 9.18 20.14
N THR A 242 -4.96 9.59 20.37
CA THR A 242 -5.28 10.95 20.84
C THR A 242 -4.53 11.27 22.14
N GLY A 243 -3.69 12.31 22.09
CA GLY A 243 -2.89 12.76 23.23
C GLY A 243 -1.51 12.11 23.34
N ASN A 244 -1.15 11.19 22.44
CA ASN A 244 0.23 10.70 22.31
C ASN A 244 1.07 11.69 21.51
N THR A 245 1.50 12.79 22.14
CA THR A 245 2.24 13.86 21.45
C THR A 245 3.53 13.37 20.78
N GLU A 246 4.28 12.47 21.43
CA GLU A 246 5.52 11.92 20.86
C GLU A 246 5.24 11.01 19.65
N GLY A 247 4.21 10.16 19.73
CA GLY A 247 3.81 9.30 18.62
C GLY A 247 3.24 10.08 17.44
N ASN A 248 2.37 11.06 17.72
CA ASN A 248 1.79 11.93 16.69
C ASN A 248 2.88 12.71 15.96
N GLU A 249 3.91 13.20 16.66
CA GLU A 249 5.05 13.89 16.05
C GLU A 249 5.86 12.98 15.12
N LEU A 250 6.01 11.69 15.46
CA LEU A 250 6.69 10.71 14.60
C LEU A 250 5.96 10.52 13.26
N VAL A 251 4.61 10.45 13.31
CA VAL A 251 3.77 10.33 12.12
C VAL A 251 3.79 11.64 11.32
N ASN A 252 3.64 12.79 11.97
CA ASN A 252 3.72 14.11 11.32
C ASN A 252 5.08 14.33 10.63
N SER A 253 6.18 13.93 11.25
CA SER A 253 7.52 14.02 10.64
C SER A 253 7.62 13.22 9.35
N SER A 254 6.94 12.06 9.29
CA SER A 254 6.87 11.25 8.07
C SER A 254 6.01 11.92 6.99
N ILE A 255 4.85 12.47 7.38
CA ILE A 255 3.94 13.24 6.49
C ILE A 255 4.67 14.45 5.89
N ASP A 256 5.28 15.29 6.72
CA ASP A 256 5.99 16.50 6.29
C ASP A 256 7.14 16.17 5.34
N ALA A 257 7.86 15.08 5.61
CA ALA A 257 8.95 14.64 4.74
C ALA A 257 8.43 14.18 3.36
N LEU A 258 7.31 13.47 3.31
CA LEU A 258 6.65 13.06 2.05
C LEU A 258 6.11 14.26 1.26
N VAL A 259 5.53 15.27 1.94
CA VAL A 259 5.12 16.53 1.31
C VAL A 259 6.34 17.23 0.67
N ALA A 260 7.45 17.32 1.41
CA ALA A 260 8.69 17.90 0.89
C ALA A 260 9.31 17.05 -0.24
N GLN A 261 9.19 15.71 -0.19
CA GLN A 261 9.60 14.82 -1.27
C GLN A 261 8.80 15.10 -2.54
N THR A 262 7.49 15.34 -2.44
CA THR A 262 6.65 15.68 -3.59
C THR A 262 7.10 16.99 -4.25
N GLY A 263 7.43 18.02 -3.46
CA GLY A 263 8.05 19.24 -4.01
C GLY A 263 9.38 18.98 -4.72
N ALA A 264 10.19 18.04 -4.21
CA ALA A 264 11.42 17.59 -4.87
C ALA A 264 11.17 16.80 -6.17
N ILE A 265 10.06 16.05 -6.26
CA ILE A 265 9.60 15.36 -7.48
C ILE A 265 9.16 16.38 -8.54
N GLU A 266 8.42 17.42 -8.15
CA GLU A 266 8.01 18.50 -9.06
C GLU A 266 9.22 19.31 -9.57
N ARG A 267 10.19 19.61 -8.68
CA ARG A 267 11.48 20.21 -9.08
C ARG A 267 12.21 19.33 -10.09
N THR A 268 12.27 18.01 -9.84
CA THR A 268 12.85 17.04 -10.78
C THR A 268 12.19 17.16 -12.14
N ALA A 269 10.85 17.12 -12.19
CA ALA A 269 10.07 17.24 -13.41
C ALA A 269 10.41 18.50 -14.20
N SER A 270 10.43 19.65 -13.53
CA SER A 270 10.77 20.93 -14.15
C SER A 270 12.18 20.92 -14.76
N ILE A 271 13.19 20.42 -14.05
CA ILE A 271 14.58 20.38 -14.52
C ILE A 271 14.75 19.46 -15.74
N VAL A 272 14.03 18.34 -15.79
CA VAL A 272 14.10 17.39 -16.91
C VAL A 272 13.13 17.74 -18.06
N GLY A 273 12.48 18.90 -18.01
CA GLY A 273 11.60 19.40 -19.07
C GLY A 273 10.23 18.73 -19.13
N ILE A 274 9.72 18.26 -17.99
CA ILE A 274 8.33 17.78 -17.84
C ILE A 274 7.51 18.91 -17.22
N ASP A 275 6.75 19.61 -18.06
CA ASP A 275 5.84 20.67 -17.62
C ASP A 275 4.53 20.12 -17.07
N SER A 276 3.90 20.90 -16.19
CA SER A 276 2.54 20.66 -15.65
C SER A 276 2.36 19.28 -15.00
N LEU A 277 3.34 18.85 -14.21
CA LEU A 277 3.11 17.74 -13.28
C LEU A 277 2.10 18.21 -12.23
N ASN A 278 0.98 17.51 -12.10
CA ASN A 278 -0.02 17.75 -11.06
C ASN A 278 -0.24 16.43 -10.33
N PRO A 279 0.62 16.10 -9.36
CA PRO A 279 0.43 14.94 -8.50
C PRO A 279 -0.95 14.98 -7.83
N ASP A 280 -1.52 13.80 -7.59
CA ASP A 280 -2.78 13.72 -6.85
C ASP A 280 -2.56 14.14 -5.39
N THR A 281 -3.47 14.97 -4.87
CA THR A 281 -3.49 15.40 -3.46
C THR A 281 -4.58 14.67 -2.67
N ALA A 282 -5.41 13.86 -3.33
CA ALA A 282 -6.59 13.20 -2.78
C ALA A 282 -7.50 14.18 -2.01
N ASP A 283 -7.64 15.41 -2.53
CA ASP A 283 -8.41 16.50 -1.93
C ASP A 283 -7.98 16.95 -0.51
N HIS A 284 -6.79 16.55 -0.05
CA HIS A 284 -6.22 17.01 1.22
C HIS A 284 -5.54 18.39 1.10
N GLU A 285 -5.71 19.23 2.12
CA GLU A 285 -4.89 20.44 2.31
C GLU A 285 -3.65 20.06 3.14
N PHE A 286 -2.45 20.46 2.70
CA PHE A 286 -1.18 20.22 3.39
C PHE A 286 -0.49 21.56 3.72
#